data_AF-A0A9J5X379-F1
#
_entry.id   AF-A0A9J5X379-F1
#
_cell.length_a   1.000
_cell.length_b   1.000
_cell.length_c   1.000
_cell.angle_alpha   90.00
_cell.angle_beta   90.00
_cell.angle_gamma   90.00
#
_symmetry.space_group_name_H-M   'P 1'
#
loop_
_entity.id
_entity.type
_entity.pdbx_description
1 polymer ?
#
loop_
_entity_poly.entity_id
_entity_poly.type
_entity_poly.pdbx_seq_one_letter_code
_entity_poly.pdbx_strand_id
1 'polypeptide(L)' 'MAKDVEVNGFNPGLIVLLLIGGLVLTFLIGNYVLYVYAQKTLPPKKKKPISKKKMKKERLKQDRTSKTAFAAFYFATD' A
#
# COMPACT_ATOMS: atom_id res chain seq x y z
N MET A 1 12.67 0.13 53.65
CA MET A 1 11.80 1.32 53.45
C MET A 1 11.11 1.13 52.11
N ALA A 2 9.82 0.77 52.15
CA ALA A 2 9.00 0.71 50.95
C ALA A 2 8.83 2.14 50.42
N LYS A 3 9.01 2.33 49.12
CA LYS A 3 8.70 3.61 48.46
C LYS A 3 7.20 3.79 48.55
N ASP A 4 6.77 4.83 49.24
CA ASP A 4 5.40 5.29 49.25
C ASP A 4 4.94 5.41 47.80
N VAL A 5 4.08 4.47 47.40
CA VAL A 5 3.41 4.55 46.10
C VAL A 5 2.33 5.58 46.32
N GLU A 6 2.70 6.85 46.15
CA GLU A 6 1.74 7.94 46.07
C GLU A 6 0.76 7.58 44.95
N VAL A 7 -0.43 7.11 45.33
CA VAL A 7 -1.54 6.89 44.41
C VAL A 7 -2.14 8.26 44.10
N ASN A 8 -1.34 9.11 43.45
CA ASN A 8 -1.84 10.33 42.83
C ASN A 8 -2.76 9.87 41.70
N GLY A 9 -4.08 10.01 41.91
CA GLY A 9 -5.11 9.61 40.96
C GLY A 9 -4.85 10.19 39.56
N PHE A 10 -5.33 9.51 38.52
CA PHE A 10 -5.12 9.92 37.14
C PHE A 10 -5.54 11.38 36.92
N ASN A 11 -4.63 12.19 36.38
CA ASN A 11 -4.92 13.58 36.03
C ASN A 11 -6.08 13.62 35.01
N PRO A 12 -7.09 14.46 35.19
CA PRO A 12 -8.22 14.57 34.26
C PRO A 12 -7.76 14.84 32.81
N GLY A 13 -6.69 15.62 32.61
CA GLY A 13 -6.09 15.84 31.29
C GLY A 13 -5.52 14.58 30.65
N LEU A 14 -4.89 13.70 31.44
CA LEU A 14 -4.39 12.41 30.95
C LEU A 14 -5.54 11.47 30.59
N ILE A 15 -6.62 11.45 31.38
CA ILE A 15 -7.81 10.65 31.09
C ILE A 15 -8.42 11.11 29.76
N VAL A 16 -8.58 12.41 29.57
CA VAL A 16 -9.14 12.97 28.33
C VAL A 16 -8.24 12.67 27.13
N LEU A 17 -6.92 12.79 27.27
CA LEU A 17 -5.97 12.45 26.20
C LEU A 17 -6.06 10.98 25.81
N LEU A 18 -6.16 10.07 26.79
CA LEU A 18 -6.36 8.64 26.54
C LEU A 18 -7.70 8.34 25.88
N LEU A 19 -8.79 9.01 26.30
CA LEU A 19 -10.10 8.81 25.71
C LEU A 19 -10.16 9.31 24.27
N ILE A 20 -9.75 10.55 24.01
CA ILE A 20 -9.77 11.13 22.65
C ILE A 20 -8.74 10.43 21.76
N GLY A 21 -7.51 10.26 22.25
CA GLY A 21 -6.45 9.59 21.52
C GLY A 21 -6.80 8.13 21.23
N GLY A 22 -7.32 7.39 22.21
CA GLY A 22 -7.76 6.01 22.05
C GLY A 22 -8.95 5.88 21.11
N LEU A 23 -9.93 6.78 21.20
CA LEU A 23 -11.08 6.81 20.30
C LEU A 23 -10.65 7.03 18.84
N VAL A 24 -9.82 8.05 18.60
CA VAL A 24 -9.30 8.37 17.27
C VAL A 24 -8.46 7.21 16.73
N LEU A 25 -7.54 6.68 17.54
CA LEU A 25 -6.66 5.58 17.13
C LEU A 25 -7.47 4.32 16.77
N THR A 26 -8.47 3.97 17.58
CA THR A 26 -9.36 2.83 17.33
C THR A 26 -10.16 3.05 16.04
N PHE A 27 -10.65 4.26 15.81
CA PHE A 27 -11.39 4.61 14.58
C PHE A 27 -10.50 4.49 13.34
N LEU A 28 -9.26 4.96 13.40
CA LEU A 28 -8.29 4.85 12.31
C LEU A 28 -7.94 3.39 12.02
N ILE A 29 -7.64 2.61 13.05
CA ILE A 29 -7.31 1.18 12.91
C ILE A 29 -8.51 0.43 12.33
N GLY A 30 -9.71 0.63 12.88
CA GLY A 30 -10.93 0.01 12.40
C GLY A 30 -11.20 0.35 10.93
N ASN A 31 -11.03 1.62 10.54
CA ASN A 31 -11.21 2.05 9.16
C ASN A 31 -10.17 1.43 8.22
N TYR A 32 -8.91 1.39 8.66
CA TYR A 32 -7.83 0.78 7.88
C TYR A 32 -8.05 -0.72 7.66
N VAL A 33 -8.44 -1.45 8.71
CA VAL A 33 -8.76 -2.89 8.62
C VAL A 33 -9.94 -3.10 7.66
N LEU A 34 -10.99 -2.28 7.77
CA LEU A 34 -12.15 -2.35 6.87
C LEU A 34 -11.76 -2.05 5.41
N TYR A 35 -10.89 -1.06 5.19
CA TYR A 35 -10.35 -0.72 3.88
C TYR A 35 -9.55 -1.89 3.27
N VAL A 36 -8.66 -2.52 4.06
CA VAL A 36 -7.88 -3.68 3.63
C VAL A 36 -8.79 -4.87 3.35
N TYR A 37 -9.79 -5.10 4.20
CA TYR A 37 -10.78 -6.16 3.99
C TYR A 37 -11.56 -5.94 2.69
N ALA A 38 -12.07 -4.73 2.48
CA ALA A 38 -12.76 -4.35 1.26
C ALA A 38 -11.87 -4.55 0.04
N GLN A 39 -10.58 -4.16 0.08
CA GLN A 39 -9.66 -4.40 -1.03
C GLN A 39 -9.42 -5.89 -1.34
N LYS A 40 -9.47 -6.76 -0.33
CA LYS A 40 -9.35 -8.21 -0.52
C LYS A 40 -10.62 -8.83 -1.11
N THR A 41 -11.79 -8.31 -0.75
CA THR A 41 -13.09 -8.79 -1.26
C THR A 41 -13.50 -8.13 -2.57
N LEU A 42 -12.95 -6.96 -2.87
CA LEU A 42 -13.16 -6.28 -4.13
C LEU A 42 -12.54 -7.13 -5.24
N PRO A 43 -13.28 -7.41 -6.33
CA PRO A 43 -12.72 -8.11 -7.46
C PRO A 43 -11.49 -7.32 -7.95
N PRO A 44 -10.39 -8.00 -8.31
CA PRO A 44 -9.19 -7.33 -8.80
C PRO A 44 -9.63 -6.37 -9.89
N LYS A 45 -9.26 -5.08 -9.77
CA LYS A 45 -9.60 -4.06 -10.76
C LYS A 45 -9.13 -4.57 -12.11
N LYS A 46 -10.02 -5.26 -12.85
CA LYS A 46 -9.72 -5.81 -14.15
C LYS A 46 -9.50 -4.57 -15.00
N LYS A 47 -8.22 -4.25 -15.25
CA LYS A 47 -7.87 -3.27 -16.28
C LYS A 47 -8.71 -3.66 -17.49
N LYS A 48 -9.44 -2.71 -18.06
CA LYS A 48 -10.33 -2.98 -19.21
C LYS A 48 -9.56 -3.90 -20.16
N PRO A 49 -10.11 -5.07 -20.52
CA PRO A 49 -9.39 -6.03 -21.34
C PRO A 49 -8.87 -5.28 -22.56
N ILE A 50 -7.54 -5.28 -22.70
CA ILE A 50 -6.88 -4.58 -23.78
C ILE A 50 -7.28 -5.33 -25.04
N SER A 51 -8.03 -4.67 -25.95
CA SER A 51 -8.44 -5.27 -27.21
C SER A 51 -7.24 -5.94 -27.89
N LYS A 52 -7.45 -7.11 -28.52
CA LYS A 52 -6.39 -7.90 -29.18
C LYS A 52 -5.54 -7.05 -30.14
N LYS A 53 -6.13 -6.02 -30.77
CA LYS A 53 -5.44 -5.06 -31.63
C LYS A 53 -4.40 -4.22 -30.86
N LYS A 54 -4.73 -3.77 -29.65
CA LYS A 54 -3.82 -3.00 -28.78
C LYS A 54 -2.75 -3.89 -28.15
N MET A 55 -3.06 -5.15 -27.80
CA MET A 55 -2.04 -6.11 -27.35
C MET A 55 -1.00 -6.42 -28.43
N LYS A 56 -1.41 -6.65 -29.67
CA LYS A 56 -0.49 -6.89 -30.79
C LYS A 56 0.41 -5.68 -31.05
N LYS A 57 -0.14 -4.46 -30.95
CA LYS A 57 0.62 -3.21 -31.14
C LYS A 57 1.71 -3.03 -30.07
N GLU A 58 1.40 -3.30 -28.80
CA GLU A 58 2.39 -3.18 -27.72
C GLU A 58 3.46 -4.28 -27.79
N ARG A 59 3.08 -5.53 -28.12
CA ARG A 59 4.05 -6.61 -28.36
C ARG A 59 4.99 -6.32 -29.54
N LEU A 60 4.46 -5.83 -30.66
CA LEU A 60 5.27 -5.48 -31.84
C LEU A 60 6.25 -4.33 -31.56
N LYS A 61 5.88 -3.37 -30.71
CA LYS A 61 6.81 -2.34 -30.24
C LYS A 61 7.91 -2.95 -29.40
N GLN A 62 7.56 -3.77 -28.41
CA GLN A 62 8.52 -4.42 -27.52
C GLN A 62 9.49 -5.32 -28.28
N ASP A 63 9.01 -6.09 -29.26
CA ASP A 63 9.83 -6.92 -30.15
C ASP A 63 10.76 -6.09 -31.03
N ARG A 64 10.32 -4.91 -31.48
CA ARG A 64 11.18 -3.99 -32.24
C ARG A 64 12.28 -3.45 -31.33
N THR A 65 11.95 -2.99 -30.12
CA THR A 65 12.93 -2.45 -29.18
C THR A 65 13.91 -3.51 -28.69
N SER A 66 13.47 -4.75 -28.48
CA SER A 66 14.34 -5.86 -28.07
C SER A 66 15.29 -6.28 -29.19
N LYS A 67 14.83 -6.35 -30.44
CA LYS A 67 15.69 -6.65 -31.59
C LYS A 67 16.74 -5.56 -31.83
N THR A 68 16.38 -4.29 -31.67
CA THR A 68 17.35 -3.19 -31.79
C THR A 68 18.36 -3.21 -30.66
N ALA A 69 17.95 -3.52 -29.42
CA ALA A 69 18.86 -3.64 -28.29
C ALA A 69 19.83 -4.82 -28.46
N PHE A 70 19.33 -5.96 -28.95
CA PHE A 70 20.16 -7.15 -29.20
C PHE A 70 21.17 -6.90 -30.34
N ALA A 71 20.75 -6.27 -31.43
CA ALA A 71 21.64 -5.91 -32.52
C ALA A 71 22.71 -4.90 -32.08
N ALA A 72 22.34 -3.88 -31.30
CA ALA A 72 23.29 -2.92 -30.75
C ALA A 72 24.28 -3.57 -29.78
N PHE A 73 23.83 -4.54 -28.97
CA PHE A 73 24.70 -5.30 -28.07
C PHE A 73 25.70 -6.16 -28.86
N TYR A 74 25.23 -6.89 -29.88
CA TYR A 74 26.06 -7.74 -30.72
C TYR A 74 27.17 -6.94 -31.44
N PHE A 75 26.81 -5.80 -32.06
CA PHE A 75 27.77 -4.90 -32.70
C PHE A 75 28.73 -4.18 -31.74
N ALA A 76 28.41 -4.10 -30.45
CA ALA A 76 29.29 -3.51 -29.44
C ALA A 76 30.24 -4.54 -28.80
N THR A 77 30.01 -5.83 -29.06
CA THR A 77 30.83 -6.95 -28.57
C THR A 77 31.76 -7.56 -29.62
N ASP A 78 31.64 -7.13 -30.88
CA ASP A 78 32.58 -7.36 -31.99
C ASP A 78 33.65 -6.23 -32.03
#